data_AF-A0A661ANN9-F1
#
_entry.id   AF-A0A661ANN9-F1
#
_cell.length_a   1.000
_cell.length_b   1.000
_cell.length_c   1.000
_cell.angle_alpha   90.00
_cell.angle_beta   90.00
_cell.angle_gamma   90.00
#
_symmetry.space_group_name_H-M   'P 1'
#
loop_
_entity.id
_entity.type
_entity.pdbx_description
1 polymer ?
#
loop_
_entity_poly.entity_id
_entity_poly.type
_entity_poly.pdbx_seq_one_letter_code
_entity_poly.pdbx_strand_id
1 'polypeptide(L)' 'MYDVSGRLVKTLVDEPCSPGYHSAVWDGRDRNGNLVPSGIYFFRLTAEEHTSTRKTCLMR' A
#
# COMPACT_ATOMS: atom_id res chain seq x y z
N MET A 1 1.37 0.43 -2.93
CA MET A 1 1.86 -0.80 -2.27
C MET A 1 2.81 -1.52 -3.20
N TYR A 2 3.93 -1.99 -2.67
CA TYR A 2 5.02 -2.61 -3.42
C TYR A 2 5.39 -3.95 -2.80
N ASP A 3 5.76 -4.92 -3.62
CA ASP A 3 6.41 -6.14 -3.13
C ASP A 3 7.94 -5.93 -2.98
N VAL A 4 8.64 -6.96 -2.49
CA VAL A 4 10.10 -6.92 -2.27
C VAL A 4 10.92 -6.68 -3.54
N SER A 5 10.35 -6.93 -4.73
CA SER A 5 11.02 -6.66 -6.01
C SER A 5 10.86 -5.20 -6.46
N GLY A 6 10.10 -4.39 -5.72
CA GLY A 6 9.76 -3.01 -6.09
C GLY A 6 8.59 -2.91 -7.07
N ARG A 7 7.94 -4.02 -7.43
CA ARG A 7 6.76 -4.01 -8.31
C ARG A 7 5.57 -3.39 -7.59
N LEU A 8 4.89 -2.45 -8.25
CA LEU A 8 3.63 -1.87 -7.78
C LEU A 8 2.52 -2.93 -7.77
N VAL A 9 2.03 -3.28 -6.58
CA VAL A 9 0.96 -4.25 -6.37
C VAL A 9 -0.42 -3.60 -6.49
N LYS A 10 -0.64 -2.50 -5.76
CA LYS A 10 -1.93 -1.79 -5.70
C LYS A 10 -1.74 -0.38 -5.17
N THR A 11 -2.51 0.57 -5.66
CA THR A 11 -2.68 1.90 -5.05
C THR A 11 -3.96 1.86 -4.20
N LEU A 12 -3.87 2.27 -2.93
CA LEU A 12 -5.01 2.22 -2.00
C LEU A 12 -5.83 3.50 -1.99
N VAL A 13 -5.16 4.63 -2.15
CA VAL A 13 -5.73 5.98 -2.22
C VAL A 13 -4.98 6.71 -3.32
N ASP A 14 -5.70 7.31 -4.26
CA ASP A 14 -5.15 8.02 -5.43
C ASP A 14 -5.82 9.39 -5.59
N GLU A 15 -6.08 10.06 -4.47
CA GLU A 15 -6.73 11.36 -4.43
C GLU A 15 -6.13 12.24 -3.31
N PRO A 16 -6.23 13.57 -3.42
CA PRO A 16 -5.85 14.47 -2.34
C PRO A 16 -6.74 14.26 -1.11
N CYS A 17 -6.12 14.09 0.06
CA CYS A 17 -6.84 14.01 1.33
C CYS A 17 -6.74 15.35 2.07
N SER A 18 -7.86 15.85 2.61
CA SER A 18 -7.85 17.00 3.50
C SER A 18 -7.10 16.70 4.81
N PRO A 19 -6.60 17.71 5.53
CA PRO A 19 -5.99 17.49 6.85
C PRO A 19 -6.92 16.71 7.80
N GLY A 20 -6.39 15.70 8.49
CA GLY A 20 -7.16 14.84 9.40
C GLY A 20 -6.65 13.41 9.42
N TYR A 21 -7.37 12.55 10.15
CA TYR A 21 -7.09 11.12 10.21
C TYR A 21 -7.76 10.38 9.06
N HIS A 22 -6.98 9.56 8.36
CA HIS A 22 -7.44 8.73 7.25
C HIS A 22 -7.00 7.29 7.47
N SER A 23 -7.84 6.35 7.06
CA SER A 23 -7.54 4.91 7.13
C SER A 23 -7.80 4.26 5.79
N ALA A 24 -6.84 3.44 5.33
CA ALA A 24 -7.00 2.60 4.15
C ALA A 24 -6.64 1.16 4.53
N VAL A 25 -7.46 0.20 4.09
CA VAL A 25 -7.26 -1.23 4.35
C VAL A 25 -6.91 -1.92 3.05
N TRP A 26 -5.87 -2.75 3.10
CA TRP A 26 -5.53 -3.63 2.00
C TRP A 26 -6.03 -5.04 2.28
N ASP A 27 -6.69 -5.61 1.28
CA ASP A 27 -7.36 -6.91 1.29
C ASP A 27 -6.47 -8.06 0.79
N GLY A 28 -5.18 -7.83 0.57
CA GLY A 28 -4.27 -8.83 0.02
C GLY A 28 -4.47 -9.10 -1.47
N ARG A 29 -5.13 -8.19 -2.21
CA ARG A 29 -5.31 -8.28 -3.67
C ARG A 29 -4.50 -7.24 -4.44
N ASP A 30 -4.07 -7.58 -5.64
CA ASP A 30 -3.46 -6.64 -6.58
C ASP A 30 -4.51 -5.75 -7.27
N ARG A 31 -4.05 -4.87 -8.18
CA ARG A 31 -4.91 -3.99 -8.98
C ARG A 31 -5.90 -4.73 -9.91
N ASN A 32 -5.63 -5.98 -10.24
CA ASN A 32 -6.49 -6.82 -11.09
C ASN A 32 -7.50 -7.63 -10.26
N GLY A 33 -7.51 -7.45 -8.93
CA GLY A 33 -8.35 -8.23 -8.02
C GLY A 33 -7.79 -9.61 -7.68
N ASN A 34 -6.58 -9.94 -8.14
CA ASN A 34 -5.96 -11.22 -7.85
C ASN A 34 -5.32 -11.24 -6.47
N LEU A 35 -5.49 -12.35 -5.78
CA LEU A 35 -4.88 -12.63 -4.49
C LEU A 35 -3.35 -12.73 -4.62
N VAL A 36 -2.60 -11.94 -3.83
CA VAL A 36 -1.12 -11.97 -3.86
C VAL A 36 -0.55 -12.94 -2.81
N PRO A 37 0.64 -13.53 -3.03
CA PRO A 37 1.26 -14.48 -2.10
C PRO A 37 1.50 -13.89 -0.70
N SER A 38 1.58 -14.75 0.32
CA SER A 38 2.11 -14.35 1.64
C SER A 38 3.54 -13.83 1.48
N GLY A 39 3.90 -12.81 2.26
CA GLY A 39 5.22 -12.20 2.15
C GLY A 39 5.29 -10.77 2.67
N ILE A 40 6.44 -10.14 2.47
CA ILE A 40 6.68 -8.76 2.88
C ILE A 40 6.22 -7.80 1.78
N TYR A 41 5.47 -6.79 2.20
CA TYR A 41 5.00 -5.71 1.34
C TYR A 41 5.33 -4.36 1.97
N PHE A 42 5.48 -3.36 1.12
CA PHE A 42 5.77 -1.99 1.50
C PHE A 42 4.61 -1.08 1.10
N PHE A 43 4.13 -0.27 2.03
CA PHE A 43 3.23 0.83 1.71
C PHE A 43 3.99 2.14 1.83
N ARG A 44 3.81 2.99 0.82
CA ARG A 44 4.39 4.32 0.71
C ARG A 44 3.26 5.32 0.76
N LEU A 45 3.34 6.24 1.70
CA LEU A 45 2.46 7.39 1.86
C LEU A 45 3.24 8.62 1.44
N THR A 46 2.65 9.44 0.58
CA THR A 46 3.22 10.70 0.12
C THR A 46 2.20 11.80 0.42
N ALA A 47 2.63 12.83 1.14
CA ALA A 47 1.83 13.99 1.51
C ALA A 47 2.71 15.23 1.34
N GLU A 48 2.45 16.03 0.31
CA GLU A 48 3.26 17.20 -0.06
C GLU A 48 4.78 16.89 -0.02
N GLU A 49 5.54 17.47 0.92
CA GLU A 49 6.98 17.26 1.06
C GLU A 49 7.37 16.02 1.90
N HIS A 50 6.41 15.31 2.46
CA HIS A 50 6.65 14.17 3.33
C HIS A 50 6.36 12.86 2.61
N THR A 51 7.34 11.95 2.64
CA THR A 51 7.16 10.57 2.22
C THR A 51 7.49 9.63 3.38
N SER A 52 6.57 8.75 3.72
CA SER A 52 6.77 7.70 4.71
C SER A 52 6.61 6.34 4.07
N THR A 53 7.52 5.42 4.36
CA THR A 53 7.42 4.04 3.92
C THR A 53 7.45 3.12 5.12
N ARG A 54 6.54 2.14 5.14
CA ARG A 54 6.47 1.11 6.17
C ARG A 54 6.33 -0.25 5.54
N LYS A 55 6.94 -1.25 6.19
CA LYS A 55 6.82 -2.66 5.82
C LYS A 55 5.69 -3.31 6.60
N THR A 56 5.03 -4.27 5.97
CA THR A 56 4.04 -5.16 6.58
C THR A 56 4.29 -6.60 6.10
N CYS A 57 3.83 -7.58 6.88
CA CYS A 57 3.85 -8.98 6.50
C CYS A 57 2.42 -9.43 6.25
N LEU A 58 2.15 -9.91 5.03
CA LEU A 58 0.91 -10.61 4.73
C LEU A 58 1.11 -12.09 5.04
N MET A 59 0.32 -12.60 5.97
CA MET A 59 0.25 -14.02 6.32
C MET A 59 -1.11 -14.56 5.90
N ARG A 60 -1.17 -15.83 5.53
CA ARG A 60 -2.41 -16.57 5.25
C ARG A 60 -2.48 -17.77 6.16
#